data_AF-A0A6V7UXT0-F1
#
_entry.id   AF-A0A6V7UXT0-F1
#
_cell.length_a   1.000
_cell.length_b   1.000
_cell.length_c   1.000
_cell.angle_alpha   90.00
_cell.angle_beta   90.00
_cell.angle_gamma   90.00
#
_symmetry.space_group_name_H-M   'P 1'
#
loop_
_entity.id
_entity.type
_entity.pdbx_description
1 polymer ?
#
loop_
_entity_poly.entity_id
_entity_poly.type
_entity_poly.pdbx_seq_one_letter_code
_entity_poly.pdbx_strand_id
1 'polypeptide(L)'
;MEFEIFLFFLVVILIVQNFLESSINYGIAKDSLLLLLSSNLTILSVYFLELFLSKKWIPFKLAILLYLMVLVIHLLLPFFVLFKTKDNLFFVIFSMACLVAEGMKLFSYAHVNYCCRHLLLNRGNKCDDKLLAEEDIQDDCVKKKLPEEEEENVNENTCNNENKEITEDESPQDNLHTSKDKNFSPFILQIPENHLELYPKNLTIKNLYYFIMAPTLCYELDFPVIPKRRLSLILNHLIEFISLVYVMIALHKYSNPILAKMEKQNQFLTLIQLCIPTAVIYLIGFYIYFHAYLNLLGEIMKFSDREFYGPIWNSNSILDYWRNWNKRFTQWSKRHLYIPLIKLGWTKFWAQEVVFVLSDLFHAYAYYFAFKKVLIGGMMTQPLFGRLLERIIGRGRCGNFLFWFYIIFTHAGASIFLYECFNKLS
;
A
#
# COMPACT_ATOMS: atom_id res chain seq x y z
N MET A 1 -24.35 32.40 -1.96
CA MET A 1 -22.91 32.20 -1.67
C MET A 1 -22.58 32.49 -0.20
N GLU A 2 -22.99 33.62 0.38
CA GLU A 2 -22.68 33.96 1.79
C GLU A 2 -23.39 33.08 2.83
N PHE A 3 -24.62 32.61 2.56
CA PHE A 3 -25.37 31.73 3.49
C PHE A 3 -24.81 30.30 3.56
N GLU A 4 -24.29 29.75 2.46
CA GLU A 4 -23.67 28.42 2.41
C GLU A 4 -22.30 28.39 3.09
N ILE A 5 -21.54 29.49 2.98
CA ILE A 5 -20.27 29.67 3.70
C ILE A 5 -20.54 29.79 5.20
N PHE A 6 -21.57 30.55 5.62
CA PHE A 6 -21.97 30.65 7.02
C PHE A 6 -22.43 29.30 7.60
N LEU A 7 -23.23 28.53 6.85
CA LEU A 7 -23.67 27.19 7.26
C LEU A 7 -22.49 26.22 7.36
N PHE A 8 -21.52 26.29 6.43
CA PHE A 8 -20.29 25.52 6.49
C PHE A 8 -19.46 25.86 7.74
N PHE A 9 -19.25 27.14 8.04
CA PHE A 9 -18.53 27.55 9.25
C PHE A 9 -19.29 27.19 10.52
N LEU A 10 -20.61 27.33 10.57
CA LEU A 10 -21.42 26.93 11.71
C LEU A 10 -21.35 25.41 11.95
N VAL A 11 -21.38 24.61 10.88
CA VAL A 11 -21.25 23.15 10.95
C VAL A 11 -19.83 22.75 11.37
N VAL A 12 -18.80 23.39 10.84
CA VAL A 12 -17.40 23.16 11.26
C VAL A 12 -17.21 23.57 12.72
N ILE A 13 -17.77 24.70 13.15
CA ILE A 13 -17.72 25.16 14.54
C ILE A 13 -18.45 24.17 15.45
N LEU A 14 -19.64 23.69 15.09
CA LEU A 14 -20.38 22.70 15.89
C LEU A 14 -19.68 21.34 15.95
N ILE A 15 -19.05 20.90 14.86
CA ILE A 15 -18.25 19.66 14.84
C ILE A 15 -17.00 19.82 15.69
N VAL A 16 -16.29 20.95 15.55
CA VAL A 16 -15.11 21.26 16.35
C VAL A 16 -15.49 21.46 17.81
N GLN A 17 -16.63 22.06 18.11
CA GLN A 17 -17.10 22.33 19.47
C GLN A 17 -17.59 21.05 20.16
N ASN A 18 -18.30 20.16 19.45
CA ASN A 18 -18.67 18.84 19.97
C ASN A 18 -17.44 17.91 20.10
N PHE A 19 -16.48 18.01 19.16
CA PHE A 19 -15.18 17.36 19.27
C PHE A 19 -14.40 17.89 20.48
N LEU A 20 -14.35 19.21 20.70
CA LEU A 20 -13.65 19.86 21.82
C LEU A 20 -14.35 19.61 23.17
N GLU A 21 -15.67 19.70 23.27
CA GLU A 21 -16.44 19.38 24.50
C GLU A 21 -16.33 17.91 24.87
N SER A 22 -16.29 17.01 23.88
CA SER A 22 -15.98 15.59 24.09
C SER A 22 -14.52 15.40 24.52
N SER A 23 -13.58 16.14 23.92
CA SER A 23 -12.14 16.08 24.19
C SER A 23 -11.74 16.59 25.58
N ILE A 24 -12.38 17.67 26.06
CA ILE A 24 -12.04 18.35 27.31
C ILE A 24 -12.50 17.54 28.54
N ASN A 25 -13.57 16.76 28.44
CA ASN A 25 -14.16 16.05 29.58
C ASN A 25 -13.54 14.66 29.89
N TYR A 26 -12.73 14.06 29.01
CA TYR A 26 -12.36 12.62 29.11
C TYR A 26 -10.87 12.26 28.88
N GLY A 27 -9.95 13.20 28.67
CA GLY A 27 -8.50 12.90 28.58
C GLY A 27 -8.10 11.96 27.41
N ILE A 28 -8.62 12.23 26.21
CA ILE A 28 -9.07 11.21 25.25
C ILE A 28 -8.04 10.52 24.31
N ALA A 29 -6.83 11.05 24.08
CA ALA A 29 -5.94 10.51 23.02
C ALA A 29 -4.45 10.57 23.35
N LYS A 30 -4.10 10.68 24.64
CA LYS A 30 -2.73 10.98 25.05
C LYS A 30 -1.76 9.87 24.60
N ASP A 31 -2.14 8.62 24.82
CA ASP A 31 -1.27 7.48 24.52
C ASP A 31 -1.17 7.24 23.01
N SER A 32 -2.29 7.37 22.30
CA SER A 32 -2.39 7.23 20.84
C SER A 32 -1.58 8.31 20.11
N LEU A 33 -1.65 9.56 20.58
CA LEU A 33 -0.85 10.66 20.02
C LEU A 33 0.63 10.52 20.36
N LEU A 34 0.96 10.17 21.61
CA LEU A 34 2.34 9.90 22.02
C LEU A 34 2.96 8.79 21.17
N LEU A 35 2.19 7.75 20.87
CA LEU A 35 2.62 6.63 20.05
C LEU A 35 2.93 7.07 18.61
N LEU A 36 2.04 7.83 17.98
CA LEU A 36 2.27 8.41 16.65
C LEU A 36 3.48 9.35 16.63
N LEU A 37 3.68 10.16 17.67
CA LEU A 37 4.88 10.99 17.76
C LEU A 37 6.14 10.14 17.95
N SER A 38 6.07 9.09 18.77
CA SER A 38 7.20 8.18 19.03
C SER A 38 7.59 7.35 17.80
N SER A 39 6.67 7.13 16.85
CA SER A 39 6.95 6.40 15.61
C SER A 39 8.04 7.09 14.78
N ASN A 40 8.21 8.40 14.92
CA ASN A 40 9.33 9.16 14.33
C ASN A 40 10.70 8.57 14.69
N LEU A 41 10.86 7.98 15.87
CA LEU A 41 12.11 7.32 16.27
C LEU A 41 12.44 6.16 15.32
N THR A 42 11.44 5.35 14.97
CA THR A 42 11.62 4.23 14.03
C THR A 42 11.81 4.70 12.59
N ILE A 43 11.11 5.76 12.17
CA ILE A 43 11.27 6.37 10.83
C ILE A 43 12.70 6.89 10.66
N LEU A 44 13.20 7.66 11.63
CA LEU A 44 14.56 8.18 11.62
C LEU A 44 15.60 7.07 11.77
N SER A 45 15.30 5.99 12.51
CA SER A 45 16.20 4.84 12.60
C SER A 45 16.41 4.18 11.23
N VAL A 46 15.33 3.95 10.46
CA VAL A 46 15.41 3.42 9.09
C VAL A 46 16.21 4.36 8.18
N TYR A 47 16.04 5.67 8.32
CA TYR A 47 16.82 6.68 7.60
C TYR A 47 18.31 6.58 7.89
N PHE A 48 18.71 6.58 9.17
CA PHE A 48 20.13 6.52 9.55
C PHE A 48 20.77 5.20 9.14
N LEU A 49 20.05 4.08 9.26
CA LEU A 49 20.51 2.78 8.76
C LEU A 49 20.80 2.83 7.25
N GLU A 50 19.90 3.42 6.48
CA GLU A 50 20.06 3.59 5.04
C GLU A 50 21.25 4.52 4.71
N LEU A 51 21.42 5.61 5.46
CA LEU A 51 22.55 6.52 5.31
C LEU A 51 23.88 5.82 5.60
N PHE A 52 23.98 5.02 6.66
CA PHE A 52 25.19 4.26 6.98
C PHE A 52 25.49 3.18 5.94
N LEU A 53 24.46 2.53 5.40
CA LEU A 53 24.58 1.57 4.30
C LEU A 53 25.10 2.23 3.02
N SER A 54 24.57 3.42 2.65
CA SER A 54 25.02 4.15 1.48
C SER A 54 26.51 4.54 1.54
N LYS A 55 27.01 4.81 2.76
CA LYS A 55 28.42 5.11 3.03
C LYS A 55 29.30 3.86 3.24
N LYS A 56 28.73 2.66 3.10
CA LYS A 56 29.42 1.37 3.36
C LYS A 56 29.99 1.24 4.79
N TRP A 57 29.41 1.93 5.78
CA TRP A 57 29.88 1.87 7.18
C TRP A 57 29.43 0.59 7.90
N ILE A 58 28.34 -0.03 7.44
CA ILE A 58 27.74 -1.22 8.07
C ILE A 58 27.66 -2.34 7.03
N PRO A 59 28.01 -3.59 7.39
CA PRO A 59 27.87 -4.72 6.49
C PRO A 59 26.40 -5.07 6.24
N PHE A 60 26.11 -5.54 5.03
CA PHE A 60 24.74 -5.77 4.57
C PHE A 60 23.93 -6.74 5.45
N LYS A 61 24.54 -7.85 5.89
CA LYS A 61 23.88 -8.86 6.74
C LYS A 61 23.41 -8.25 8.08
N LEU A 62 24.24 -7.40 8.67
CA LEU A 62 23.91 -6.70 9.92
C LEU A 62 22.77 -5.72 9.70
N ALA A 63 22.77 -5.00 8.58
CA ALA A 63 21.70 -4.04 8.29
C ALA A 63 20.33 -4.70 8.09
N ILE A 64 20.26 -5.88 7.44
CA ILE A 64 18.99 -6.64 7.37
C ILE A 64 18.45 -6.95 8.77
N LEU A 65 19.32 -7.43 9.67
CA LEU A 65 18.92 -7.74 11.04
C LEU A 65 18.39 -6.48 11.76
N LEU A 66 19.06 -5.34 11.58
CA LEU A 66 18.65 -4.06 12.17
C LEU A 66 17.31 -3.56 11.58
N TYR A 67 17.07 -3.69 10.27
CA TYR A 67 15.78 -3.36 9.67
C TYR A 67 14.66 -4.22 10.23
N LEU A 68 14.88 -5.53 10.34
CA LEU A 68 13.89 -6.44 10.92
C LEU A 68 13.61 -6.08 12.38
N MET A 69 14.65 -5.78 13.16
CA MET A 69 14.50 -5.34 14.54
C MET A 69 13.67 -4.04 14.64
N VAL A 70 13.95 -3.04 13.81
CA VAL A 70 13.19 -1.78 13.80
C VAL A 70 11.74 -2.00 13.41
N LEU A 71 11.45 -2.82 12.39
CA LEU A 71 10.09 -3.14 11.98
C LEU A 71 9.32 -3.91 13.06
N VAL A 72 9.98 -4.88 13.71
CA VAL A 72 9.40 -5.62 14.84
C VAL A 72 9.10 -4.68 16.01
N ILE A 73 10.04 -3.80 16.37
CA ILE A 73 9.82 -2.79 17.42
C ILE A 73 8.66 -1.87 17.04
N HIS A 74 8.60 -1.39 15.79
CA HIS A 74 7.53 -0.52 15.31
C HIS A 74 6.14 -1.16 15.43
N LEU A 75 6.05 -2.47 15.13
CA LEU A 75 4.80 -3.21 15.23
C LEU A 75 4.49 -3.73 16.65
N LEU A 76 5.47 -3.89 17.54
CA LEU A 76 5.23 -4.36 18.91
C LEU A 76 5.08 -3.23 19.93
N LEU A 77 5.69 -2.06 19.71
CA LEU A 77 5.58 -0.91 20.61
C LEU A 77 4.12 -0.51 20.90
N PRO A 78 3.21 -0.45 19.90
CA PRO A 78 1.81 -0.12 20.15
C PRO A 78 1.12 -1.15 21.07
N PHE A 79 1.58 -2.40 21.05
CA PHE A 79 1.04 -3.44 21.92
C PHE A 79 1.23 -3.08 23.38
N PHE A 80 2.43 -2.66 23.78
CA PHE A 80 2.70 -2.34 25.18
C PHE A 80 2.00 -1.05 25.63
N VAL A 81 1.90 -0.06 24.75
CA VAL A 81 1.30 1.25 25.07
C VAL A 81 -0.23 1.17 25.09
N LEU A 82 -0.85 0.64 24.02
CA LEU A 82 -2.32 0.62 23.89
C LEU A 82 -2.98 -0.57 24.60
N PHE A 83 -2.22 -1.53 25.15
CA PHE A 83 -2.82 -2.56 26.00
C PHE A 83 -3.47 -1.96 27.24
N LYS A 84 -2.83 -0.95 27.85
CA LYS A 84 -3.27 -0.30 29.10
C LYS A 84 -4.00 1.03 28.91
N THR A 85 -4.15 1.48 27.67
CA THR A 85 -4.72 2.80 27.40
C THR A 85 -6.20 2.88 27.78
N LYS A 86 -6.63 4.09 28.13
CA LYS A 86 -8.04 4.47 28.30
C LYS A 86 -8.49 5.45 27.20
N ASP A 87 -7.67 5.62 26.17
CA ASP A 87 -7.99 6.47 25.03
C ASP A 87 -9.28 6.01 24.33
N ASN A 88 -9.93 6.95 23.64
CA ASN A 88 -11.14 6.65 22.89
C ASN A 88 -10.82 5.70 21.72
N LEU A 89 -11.71 4.73 21.52
CA LEU A 89 -11.64 3.68 20.50
C LEU A 89 -11.31 4.21 19.09
N PHE A 90 -11.85 5.37 18.71
CA PHE A 90 -11.58 5.99 17.42
C PHE A 90 -10.10 6.33 17.24
N PHE A 91 -9.47 6.95 18.25
CA PHE A 91 -8.05 7.32 18.19
C PHE A 91 -7.14 6.09 18.26
N VAL A 92 -7.55 5.05 18.99
CA VAL A 92 -6.83 3.77 19.03
C VAL A 92 -6.84 3.10 17.64
N ILE A 93 -8.00 2.99 16.99
CA ILE A 93 -8.11 2.41 15.64
C ILE A 93 -7.32 3.25 14.63
N PHE A 94 -7.47 4.57 14.68
CA PHE A 94 -6.77 5.48 13.77
C PHE A 94 -5.25 5.39 13.91
N SER A 95 -4.73 5.47 15.14
CA SER A 95 -3.29 5.36 15.40
C SER A 95 -2.72 4.01 14.95
N MET A 96 -3.44 2.91 15.19
CA MET A 96 -3.05 1.59 14.71
C MET A 96 -3.03 1.49 13.18
N ALA A 97 -4.02 2.05 12.50
CA ALA A 97 -4.04 2.08 11.04
C ALA A 97 -2.84 2.87 10.48
N CYS A 98 -2.51 4.02 11.07
CA CYS A 98 -1.33 4.80 10.72
C CYS A 98 -0.03 4.01 10.92
N LEU A 99 0.14 3.34 12.06
CA LEU A 99 1.36 2.57 12.36
C LEU A 99 1.53 1.34 11.46
N VAL A 100 0.46 0.63 11.14
CA VAL A 100 0.53 -0.46 10.15
C VAL A 100 0.94 0.09 8.79
N ALA A 101 0.35 1.22 8.35
CA ALA A 101 0.72 1.85 7.09
C ALA A 101 2.18 2.36 7.09
N GLU A 102 2.65 2.93 8.20
CA GLU A 102 4.04 3.34 8.40
C GLU A 102 4.99 2.14 8.33
N GLY A 103 4.70 1.03 9.02
CA GLY A 103 5.48 -0.20 8.93
C GLY A 103 5.60 -0.74 7.51
N MET A 104 4.50 -0.75 6.75
CA MET A 104 4.50 -1.13 5.33
C MET A 104 5.34 -0.18 4.47
N LYS A 105 5.27 1.13 4.74
CA LYS A 105 6.08 2.15 4.06
C LYS A 105 7.55 1.99 4.37
N LEU A 106 7.93 1.80 5.63
CA LEU A 106 9.32 1.56 6.04
C LEU A 106 9.89 0.29 5.40
N PHE A 107 9.09 -0.78 5.32
CA PHE A 107 9.48 -1.99 4.59
C PHE A 107 9.73 -1.67 3.11
N SER A 108 8.81 -0.95 2.46
CA SER A 108 8.96 -0.56 1.06
C SER A 108 10.24 0.26 0.85
N TYR A 109 10.44 1.30 1.67
CA TYR A 109 11.63 2.17 1.63
C TYR A 109 12.94 1.38 1.73
N ALA A 110 13.06 0.47 2.71
CA ALA A 110 14.23 -0.37 2.87
C ALA A 110 14.45 -1.30 1.66
N HIS A 111 13.37 -1.89 1.14
CA HIS A 111 13.43 -2.82 0.01
C HIS A 111 13.85 -2.13 -1.30
N VAL A 112 13.31 -0.95 -1.63
CA VAL A 112 13.70 -0.24 -2.85
C VAL A 112 15.16 0.19 -2.79
N ASN A 113 15.59 0.82 -1.69
CA ASN A 113 16.96 1.27 -1.56
C ASN A 113 17.94 0.09 -1.58
N TYR A 114 17.55 -1.06 -1.01
CA TYR A 114 18.29 -2.31 -1.17
C TYR A 114 18.47 -2.70 -2.64
N CYS A 115 17.40 -2.66 -3.43
CA CYS A 115 17.48 -2.95 -4.86
C CYS A 115 18.41 -1.96 -5.59
N CYS A 116 18.32 -0.66 -5.27
CA CYS A 116 19.22 0.35 -5.85
C CYS A 116 20.68 0.05 -5.57
N ARG A 117 21.03 -0.23 -4.31
CA ARG A 117 22.42 -0.58 -3.92
C ARG A 117 22.92 -1.81 -4.65
N HIS A 118 22.09 -2.85 -4.73
CA HIS A 118 22.45 -4.11 -5.38
C HIS A 118 22.65 -3.92 -6.89
N LEU A 119 21.78 -3.14 -7.54
CA LEU A 119 21.90 -2.81 -8.96
C LEU A 119 23.17 -2.01 -9.26
N LEU A 120 23.50 -1.02 -8.43
CA LEU A 120 24.72 -0.21 -8.58
C LEU A 120 26.00 -1.02 -8.37
N LEU A 121 26.03 -1.93 -7.40
CA LEU A 121 27.18 -2.84 -7.21
C LEU A 121 27.38 -3.76 -8.42
N ASN A 122 26.30 -4.35 -8.93
CA ASN A 122 26.37 -5.18 -10.13
C ASN A 122 26.78 -4.39 -11.38
N ARG A 123 26.41 -3.11 -11.47
CA ARG A 123 26.86 -2.21 -12.54
C ARG A 123 28.36 -1.93 -12.44
N GLY A 124 28.86 -1.66 -11.23
CA GLY A 124 30.30 -1.49 -10.96
C GLY A 124 31.09 -2.71 -11.39
N ASN A 125 30.72 -3.90 -10.90
CA ASN A 125 31.39 -5.15 -11.26
C ASN A 125 31.38 -5.40 -12.79
N LYS A 126 30.25 -5.14 -13.48
CA LYS A 126 30.19 -5.27 -14.94
C LYS A 126 31.07 -4.27 -15.68
N CYS A 127 31.26 -3.06 -15.15
CA CYS A 127 32.18 -2.08 -15.70
C CYS A 127 33.63 -2.50 -15.44
N ASP A 128 33.95 -3.00 -14.25
CA ASP A 128 35.27 -3.51 -13.91
C ASP A 128 35.62 -4.74 -14.78
N ASP A 129 34.70 -5.69 -14.96
CA ASP A 129 34.86 -6.85 -15.86
C ASP A 129 35.09 -6.42 -17.32
N LYS A 130 34.41 -5.35 -17.77
CA LYS A 130 34.61 -4.79 -19.12
C LYS A 130 35.95 -4.07 -19.26
N LEU A 131 36.38 -3.32 -18.25
CA LEU A 131 37.67 -2.63 -18.24
C LEU A 131 38.81 -3.65 -18.21
N LEU A 132 38.69 -4.70 -17.40
CA LEU A 132 39.65 -5.81 -17.39
C LEU A 132 39.69 -6.52 -18.75
N ALA A 133 38.55 -6.76 -19.39
CA ALA A 133 38.50 -7.35 -20.73
C ALA A 133 39.09 -6.41 -21.81
N GLU A 134 38.90 -5.10 -21.71
CA GLU A 134 39.51 -4.11 -22.62
C GLU A 134 41.03 -4.00 -22.40
N GLU A 135 41.51 -4.06 -21.15
CA GLU A 135 42.94 -4.14 -20.82
C GLU A 135 43.58 -5.44 -21.33
N ASP A 136 42.91 -6.59 -21.17
CA ASP A 136 43.37 -7.88 -21.69
C ASP A 136 43.45 -7.89 -23.24
N ILE A 137 42.50 -7.25 -23.93
CA ILE A 137 42.53 -7.10 -25.40
C ILE A 137 43.67 -6.16 -25.83
N GLN A 138 43.95 -5.11 -25.05
CA GLN A 138 45.04 -4.18 -25.34
C GLN A 138 46.41 -4.87 -25.17
N ASP A 139 46.58 -5.70 -24.14
CA ASP A 139 47.80 -6.48 -23.90
C ASP A 139 48.03 -7.58 -24.97
N ASP A 140 46.96 -8.21 -25.47
CA ASP A 140 47.04 -9.14 -26.60
C ASP A 140 47.36 -8.43 -27.94
N CYS A 141 46.89 -7.20 -28.13
CA CYS A 141 47.27 -6.36 -29.28
C CYS A 141 48.73 -5.91 -29.22
N VAL A 142 49.29 -5.67 -28.03
CA VAL A 142 50.70 -5.29 -27.84
C VAL A 142 51.63 -6.50 -28.03
N LYS A 143 51.21 -7.71 -27.66
CA LYS A 143 51.98 -8.95 -27.91
C LYS A 143 51.99 -9.40 -29.39
N LYS A 144 51.09 -8.88 -30.23
CA LYS A 144 51.00 -9.23 -31.66
C LYS A 144 51.79 -8.32 -32.62
N LYS A 145 52.61 -7.39 -32.13
CA LYS A 145 53.46 -6.53 -32.99
C LYS A 145 54.95 -6.79 -32.76
N LEU A 146 55.48 -7.85 -33.40
CA LEU A 146 56.81 -7.95 -34.02
C LEU A 146 56.79 -9.16 -35.00
N PRO A 147 57.47 -9.07 -36.17
CA PRO A 147 56.93 -9.60 -37.41
C PRO A 147 57.55 -10.94 -37.86
N GLU A 148 56.76 -11.77 -38.52
CA GLU A 148 57.25 -12.67 -39.57
C GLU A 148 56.41 -12.43 -40.83
N GLU A 149 57.13 -12.17 -41.91
CA GLU A 149 56.64 -12.04 -43.28
C GLU A 149 56.05 -13.37 -43.73
N GLU A 150 54.90 -13.35 -44.40
CA GLU A 150 54.65 -14.21 -45.56
C GLU A 150 53.40 -13.71 -46.31
N GLU A 151 53.56 -13.60 -47.63
CA GLU A 151 52.57 -13.18 -48.62
C GLU A 151 51.45 -14.22 -48.76
N GLU A 152 50.21 -13.79 -48.98
CA GLU A 152 49.47 -13.97 -50.24
C GLU A 152 47.93 -13.98 -50.10
N ASN A 153 47.31 -13.36 -51.12
CA ASN A 153 45.99 -13.63 -51.71
C ASN A 153 44.71 -13.08 -51.05
N VAL A 154 44.38 -11.85 -51.47
CA VAL A 154 43.21 -11.49 -52.30
C VAL A 154 41.99 -12.42 -52.19
N ASN A 155 40.89 -11.88 -51.64
CA ASN A 155 39.65 -11.74 -52.41
C ASN A 155 38.69 -10.73 -51.78
N GLU A 156 38.43 -9.68 -52.55
CA GLU A 156 37.31 -8.75 -52.39
C GLU A 156 35.98 -9.50 -52.57
N ASN A 157 34.99 -9.14 -51.76
CA ASN A 157 33.60 -8.99 -52.21
C ASN A 157 32.87 -8.03 -51.25
N THR A 158 32.73 -6.79 -51.72
CA THR A 158 31.51 -5.95 -51.80
C THR A 158 30.18 -6.66 -51.47
N CYS A 159 29.09 -6.05 -50.99
CA CYS A 159 28.65 -4.66 -50.88
C CYS A 159 27.38 -4.60 -50.00
N ASN A 160 27.25 -3.52 -49.21
CA ASN A 160 26.11 -2.58 -49.05
C ASN A 160 24.64 -3.03 -48.86
N ASN A 161 24.07 -2.45 -47.78
CA ASN A 161 22.82 -1.67 -47.66
C ASN A 161 21.52 -2.16 -48.33
N GLU A 162 20.42 -2.16 -47.56
CA GLU A 162 19.31 -1.22 -47.79
C GLU A 162 18.32 -1.15 -46.61
N ASN A 163 17.99 0.10 -46.23
CA ASN A 163 16.89 0.48 -45.36
C ASN A 163 15.54 0.22 -46.05
N LYS A 164 14.50 -0.16 -45.30
CA LYS A 164 13.11 0.14 -45.68
C LYS A 164 12.15 0.22 -44.49
N GLU A 165 11.74 1.46 -44.26
CA GLU A 165 10.41 2.01 -43.94
C GLU A 165 9.50 1.41 -42.87
N ILE A 166 9.00 2.38 -42.10
CA ILE A 166 8.01 2.37 -41.03
C ILE A 166 6.60 2.29 -41.64
N THR A 167 5.74 1.43 -41.08
CA THR A 167 4.30 1.69 -41.00
C THR A 167 3.82 1.39 -39.60
N GLU A 168 3.26 2.42 -38.97
CA GLU A 168 2.53 2.40 -37.70
C GLU A 168 1.18 1.71 -37.90
N ASP A 169 0.85 0.74 -37.05
CA ASP A 169 -0.41 0.70 -36.30
C ASP A 169 -0.45 -0.55 -35.39
N GLU A 170 -1.14 -0.37 -34.27
CA GLU A 170 -1.54 -1.36 -33.25
C GLU A 170 -0.71 -1.49 -31.95
N SER A 171 -1.45 -1.30 -30.87
CA SER A 171 -1.09 -1.18 -29.45
C SER A 171 -0.23 -2.31 -28.86
N PRO A 172 0.77 -2.03 -28.01
CA PRO A 172 1.48 -3.09 -27.30
C PRO A 172 0.68 -3.54 -26.07
N GLN A 173 -0.01 -4.68 -26.23
CA GLN A 173 -0.16 -5.61 -25.12
C GLN A 173 1.25 -6.07 -24.72
N ASP A 174 1.71 -5.69 -23.53
CA ASP A 174 3.05 -6.05 -23.06
C ASP A 174 3.15 -7.57 -22.84
N ASN A 175 3.77 -8.18 -23.85
CA ASN A 175 4.29 -9.53 -23.89
C ASN A 175 5.30 -9.72 -22.77
N LEU A 176 4.91 -10.50 -21.75
CA LEU A 176 5.82 -11.08 -20.78
C LEU A 176 6.66 -12.17 -21.47
N HIS A 177 7.57 -11.77 -22.35
CA HIS A 177 8.61 -12.66 -22.84
C HIS A 177 9.63 -12.86 -21.73
N THR A 178 9.65 -14.10 -21.26
CA THR A 178 10.62 -14.67 -20.34
C THR A 178 12.06 -14.53 -20.87
N SER A 179 12.80 -13.51 -20.41
CA SER A 179 14.25 -13.65 -20.27
C SER A 179 14.51 -14.44 -18.98
N LYS A 180 15.01 -15.67 -19.13
CA LYS A 180 15.55 -16.45 -18.01
C LYS A 180 16.90 -15.87 -17.62
N ASP A 181 16.91 -14.69 -17.00
CA ASP A 181 18.09 -14.17 -16.31
C ASP A 181 18.26 -14.93 -14.99
N LYS A 182 18.96 -16.07 -15.07
CA LYS A 182 19.09 -17.07 -13.99
C LYS A 182 19.83 -16.59 -12.72
N ASN A 183 20.33 -15.36 -12.66
CA ASN A 183 21.16 -14.87 -11.56
C ASN A 183 20.56 -13.70 -10.76
N PHE A 184 19.30 -13.33 -10.99
CA PHE A 184 18.69 -12.25 -10.22
C PHE A 184 17.96 -12.79 -8.99
N SER A 185 18.38 -12.36 -7.79
CA SER A 185 17.64 -12.67 -6.56
C SER A 185 16.16 -12.30 -6.74
N PRO A 186 15.21 -13.17 -6.34
CA PRO A 186 13.78 -13.01 -6.63
C PRO A 186 13.18 -11.73 -6.03
N PHE A 187 13.87 -11.14 -5.06
CA PHE A 187 13.49 -9.90 -4.39
C PHE A 187 13.91 -8.64 -5.15
N ILE A 188 14.80 -8.71 -6.14
CA ILE A 188 15.24 -7.49 -6.82
C ILE A 188 14.15 -6.95 -7.75
N LEU A 189 13.84 -5.67 -7.56
CA LEU A 189 12.91 -4.89 -8.35
C LEU A 189 13.57 -4.39 -9.64
N GLN A 190 12.80 -4.32 -10.73
CA GLN A 190 13.22 -3.61 -11.93
C GLN A 190 13.08 -2.11 -11.66
N ILE A 191 14.20 -1.38 -11.70
CA ILE A 191 14.26 0.07 -11.49
C ILE A 191 14.86 0.69 -12.75
N PRO A 192 14.18 1.67 -13.39
CA PRO A 192 14.71 2.35 -14.57
C PRO A 192 16.09 2.97 -14.31
N GLU A 193 17.00 2.94 -15.28
CA GLU A 193 18.36 3.46 -15.11
C GLU A 193 18.39 4.93 -14.71
N ASN A 194 17.54 5.76 -15.32
CA ASN A 194 17.40 7.19 -15.00
C ASN A 194 17.07 7.41 -13.52
N HIS A 195 16.28 6.51 -12.92
CA HIS A 195 15.91 6.61 -11.51
C HIS A 195 17.07 6.14 -10.61
N LEU A 196 17.89 5.18 -11.07
CA LEU A 196 19.01 4.65 -10.30
C LEU A 196 20.08 5.73 -10.03
N GLU A 197 20.27 6.68 -10.95
CA GLU A 197 21.20 7.81 -10.80
C GLU A 197 20.81 8.79 -9.68
N LEU A 198 19.54 8.76 -9.24
CA LEU A 198 19.08 9.56 -8.11
C LEU A 198 19.62 9.04 -6.78
N TYR A 199 20.00 7.76 -6.70
CA TYR A 199 20.61 7.20 -5.50
C TYR A 199 22.13 7.45 -5.50
N PRO A 200 22.74 7.93 -4.40
CA PRO A 200 22.18 8.14 -3.05
C PRO A 200 21.67 9.56 -2.77
N LYS A 201 21.59 10.45 -3.78
CA LYS A 201 21.17 11.85 -3.60
C LYS A 201 19.74 11.98 -3.06
N ASN A 202 18.89 10.98 -3.29
CA ASN A 202 17.53 10.89 -2.79
C ASN A 202 17.45 10.73 -1.26
N LEU A 203 18.53 10.32 -0.58
CA LEU A 203 18.58 10.07 0.86
C LEU A 203 18.59 11.38 1.67
N THR A 204 17.46 12.06 1.69
CA THR A 204 17.23 13.26 2.50
C THR A 204 16.05 13.05 3.43
N ILE A 205 16.10 13.68 4.61
CA ILE A 205 14.99 13.68 5.58
C ILE A 205 13.70 14.21 4.92
N LYS A 206 13.82 15.23 4.07
CA LYS A 206 12.70 15.81 3.33
C LYS A 206 12.01 14.77 2.43
N ASN A 207 12.76 14.01 1.65
CA ASN A 207 12.19 12.99 0.76
C ASN A 207 11.57 11.84 1.54
N LEU A 208 12.19 11.45 2.66
CA LEU A 208 11.62 10.44 3.55
C LEU A 208 10.27 10.89 4.10
N TYR A 209 10.19 12.05 4.73
CA TYR A 209 8.93 12.53 5.29
C TYR A 209 7.88 12.84 4.23
N TYR A 210 8.29 13.26 3.03
CA TYR A 210 7.37 13.36 1.89
C TYR A 210 6.69 12.01 1.61
N PHE A 211 7.47 10.93 1.53
CA PHE A 211 6.95 9.58 1.32
C PHE A 211 6.10 9.08 2.50
N ILE A 212 6.55 9.29 3.74
CA ILE A 212 5.78 8.90 4.93
C ILE A 212 4.41 9.58 4.95
N MET A 213 4.28 10.81 4.46
CA MET A 213 3.00 11.53 4.39
C MET A 213 2.21 11.30 3.10
N ALA A 214 2.86 10.87 2.01
CA ALA A 214 2.19 10.66 0.72
C ALA A 214 1.14 9.52 0.80
N PRO A 215 0.02 9.62 0.07
CA PRO A 215 -1.05 8.62 0.07
C PRO A 215 -0.72 7.37 -0.78
N THR A 216 0.49 6.82 -0.62
CA THR A 216 0.97 5.60 -1.28
C THR A 216 1.74 4.74 -0.29
N LEU A 217 1.72 3.42 -0.45
CA LEU A 217 2.49 2.48 0.37
C LEU A 217 3.80 2.07 -0.30
N CYS A 218 3.92 2.28 -1.61
CA CYS A 218 5.10 1.91 -2.38
C CYS A 218 6.06 3.10 -2.46
N TYR A 219 7.29 2.91 -1.99
CA TYR A 219 8.35 3.90 -2.14
C TYR A 219 8.85 3.92 -3.60
N GLU A 220 9.09 5.14 -4.08
CA GLU A 220 9.72 5.43 -5.37
C GLU A 220 10.76 6.53 -5.16
N LEU A 221 11.79 6.54 -6.01
CA LEU A 221 12.90 7.49 -5.90
C LEU A 221 12.47 8.90 -6.32
N ASP A 222 11.55 8.96 -7.28
CA ASP A 222 10.88 10.18 -7.72
C ASP A 222 9.38 9.91 -7.81
N PHE A 223 8.58 10.82 -7.26
CA PHE A 223 7.12 10.70 -7.25
C PHE A 223 6.53 11.66 -8.28
N PRO A 224 5.44 11.31 -8.96
CA PRO A 224 4.80 12.23 -9.88
C PRO A 224 4.12 13.37 -9.10
N VAL A 225 4.57 14.61 -9.34
CA VAL A 225 4.11 15.81 -8.63
C VAL A 225 3.25 16.72 -9.53
N ILE A 226 2.22 17.32 -8.94
CA ILE A 226 1.37 18.33 -9.60
C ILE A 226 2.04 19.71 -9.51
N PRO A 227 2.04 20.53 -10.58
CA PRO A 227 2.74 21.82 -10.59
C PRO A 227 2.27 22.80 -9.50
N LYS A 228 0.94 22.94 -9.32
CA LYS A 228 0.33 23.90 -8.39
C LYS A 228 -0.75 23.22 -7.54
N ARG A 229 -0.88 23.66 -6.28
CA ARG A 229 -1.98 23.24 -5.39
C ARG A 229 -3.27 23.90 -5.86
N ARG A 230 -4.32 23.11 -6.04
CA ARG A 230 -5.64 23.60 -6.47
C ARG A 230 -6.51 23.79 -5.24
N LEU A 231 -6.50 25.00 -4.68
CA LEU A 231 -7.21 25.31 -3.41
C LEU A 231 -8.72 25.05 -3.50
N SER A 232 -9.34 25.26 -4.66
CA SER A 232 -10.75 24.94 -4.88
C SER A 232 -11.03 23.44 -4.71
N LEU A 233 -10.16 22.56 -5.22
CA LEU A 233 -10.31 21.12 -5.05
C LEU A 233 -10.03 20.68 -3.62
N ILE A 234 -9.05 21.29 -2.94
CA ILE A 234 -8.80 21.06 -1.51
C ILE A 234 -10.06 21.40 -0.71
N LEU A 235 -10.66 22.56 -0.96
CA LEU A 235 -11.87 22.98 -0.25
C LEU A 235 -13.06 22.06 -0.57
N ASN A 236 -13.25 21.68 -1.84
CA ASN A 236 -14.31 20.77 -2.25
C ASN A 236 -14.19 19.41 -1.55
N HIS A 237 -13.01 18.78 -1.57
CA HIS A 237 -12.79 17.50 -0.90
C HIS A 237 -12.88 17.61 0.62
N LEU A 238 -12.53 18.77 1.20
CA LEU A 238 -12.71 19.01 2.63
C LEU A 238 -14.21 19.11 3.00
N ILE A 239 -15.01 19.85 2.24
CA ILE A 239 -16.46 19.95 2.43
C ILE A 239 -17.11 18.56 2.26
N GLU A 240 -16.74 17.84 1.21
CA GLU A 240 -17.19 16.48 0.93
C GLU A 240 -16.86 15.51 2.08
N PHE A 241 -15.62 15.55 2.59
CA PHE A 241 -15.20 14.75 3.73
C PHE A 241 -16.04 15.04 4.98
N ILE A 242 -16.19 16.31 5.36
CA ILE A 242 -16.90 16.72 6.58
C ILE A 242 -18.39 16.38 6.49
N SER A 243 -19.03 16.68 5.35
CA SER A 243 -20.45 16.41 5.12
C SER A 243 -20.77 14.92 5.14
N LEU A 244 -19.95 14.08 4.49
CA LEU A 244 -20.17 12.63 4.48
C LEU A 244 -19.91 11.98 5.85
N VAL A 245 -18.93 12.47 6.61
CA VAL A 245 -18.72 12.02 8.00
C VAL A 245 -19.97 12.30 8.85
N TYR A 246 -20.59 13.48 8.70
CA TYR A 246 -21.83 13.81 9.39
C TYR A 246 -22.98 12.85 9.01
N VAL A 247 -23.17 12.58 7.72
CA VAL A 247 -24.19 11.62 7.23
C VAL A 247 -23.93 10.21 7.78
N MET A 248 -22.67 9.76 7.81
CA MET A 248 -22.30 8.46 8.35
C MET A 248 -22.63 8.34 9.85
N ILE A 249 -22.36 9.39 10.63
CA ILE A 249 -22.72 9.43 12.07
C ILE A 249 -24.24 9.39 12.26
N ALA A 250 -25.01 10.12 11.44
CA ALA A 250 -26.47 10.10 11.49
C ALA A 250 -27.04 8.71 11.18
N LEU A 251 -26.53 8.04 10.14
CA LEU A 251 -26.92 6.67 9.77
C LEU A 251 -26.54 5.65 10.85
N HIS A 252 -25.39 5.82 11.50
CA HIS A 252 -25.00 4.97 12.61
C HIS A 252 -25.95 5.14 13.80
N LYS A 253 -26.31 6.38 14.16
CA LYS A 253 -27.30 6.68 15.21
C LYS A 253 -28.67 6.08 14.90
N TYR A 254 -29.07 6.06 13.62
CA TYR A 254 -30.29 5.39 13.17
C TYR A 254 -30.23 3.86 13.29
N SER A 255 -29.06 3.26 13.05
CA SER A 255 -28.87 1.79 13.07
C SER A 255 -28.78 1.22 14.49
N ASN A 256 -28.26 2.00 15.45
CA ASN A 256 -28.09 1.59 16.85
C ASN A 256 -29.36 1.08 17.56
N PRO A 257 -30.56 1.68 17.44
CA PRO A 257 -31.76 1.13 18.04
C PRO A 257 -32.18 -0.22 17.44
N ILE A 258 -31.78 -0.55 16.20
CA ILE A 258 -32.02 -1.87 15.60
C ILE A 258 -31.11 -2.91 16.28
N LEU A 259 -29.84 -2.57 16.50
CA LEU A 259 -28.90 -3.41 17.25
C LEU A 259 -29.33 -3.64 18.70
N ALA A 260 -29.84 -2.60 19.38
CA ALA A 260 -30.32 -2.69 20.76
C ALA A 260 -31.54 -3.63 20.92
N LYS A 261 -32.29 -3.89 19.83
CA LYS A 261 -33.40 -4.85 19.84
C LYS A 261 -32.96 -6.31 19.72
N MET A 262 -31.68 -6.59 19.47
CA MET A 262 -31.17 -7.96 19.30
C MET A 262 -31.43 -8.86 20.50
N GLU A 263 -31.37 -8.35 21.73
CA GLU A 263 -31.62 -9.16 22.93
C GLU A 263 -33.09 -9.63 23.03
N LYS A 264 -34.01 -8.94 22.35
CA LYS A 264 -35.46 -9.16 22.45
C LYS A 264 -36.07 -9.78 21.18
N GLN A 265 -35.28 -9.94 20.11
CA GLN A 265 -35.75 -10.31 18.78
C GLN A 265 -34.89 -11.42 18.19
N ASN A 266 -35.43 -12.19 17.24
CA ASN A 266 -34.66 -13.19 16.50
C ASN A 266 -33.47 -12.53 15.76
N GLN A 267 -32.25 -13.04 16.01
CA GLN A 267 -31.01 -12.58 15.39
C GLN A 267 -31.07 -12.55 13.86
N PHE A 268 -31.77 -13.52 13.24
CA PHE A 268 -31.93 -13.56 11.79
C PHE A 268 -32.74 -12.36 11.26
N LEU A 269 -33.78 -11.95 12.00
CA LEU A 269 -34.59 -10.80 11.62
C LEU A 269 -33.80 -9.50 11.80
N THR A 270 -32.99 -9.39 12.85
CA THR A 270 -32.08 -8.24 13.03
C THR A 270 -31.03 -8.17 11.93
N LEU A 271 -30.45 -9.30 11.52
CA LEU A 271 -29.50 -9.37 10.40
C LEU A 271 -30.11 -8.78 9.13
N ILE A 272 -31.33 -9.19 8.76
CA ILE A 272 -32.04 -8.67 7.58
C ILE A 272 -32.28 -7.17 7.68
N GLN A 273 -32.72 -6.69 8.86
CA GLN A 273 -32.97 -5.26 9.09
C GLN A 273 -31.69 -4.40 8.97
N LEU A 274 -30.53 -4.97 9.28
CA LEU A 274 -29.25 -4.28 9.23
C LEU A 274 -28.59 -4.27 7.85
N CYS A 275 -28.91 -5.23 6.96
CA CYS A 275 -28.32 -5.34 5.62
C CYS A 275 -28.21 -4.00 4.88
N ILE A 276 -29.30 -3.25 4.75
CA ILE A 276 -29.30 -1.99 4.00
C ILE A 276 -28.53 -0.89 4.76
N PRO A 277 -28.85 -0.56 6.03
CA PRO A 277 -28.12 0.48 6.76
C PRO A 277 -26.61 0.24 6.83
N THR A 278 -26.17 -0.99 7.11
CA THR A 278 -24.73 -1.29 7.25
C THR A 278 -24.01 -1.27 5.92
N ALA A 279 -24.65 -1.71 4.83
CA ALA A 279 -24.08 -1.61 3.48
C ALA A 279 -23.91 -0.15 3.05
N VAL A 280 -24.88 0.72 3.33
CA VAL A 280 -24.78 2.15 3.01
C VAL A 280 -23.68 2.82 3.83
N ILE A 281 -23.60 2.54 5.14
CA ILE A 281 -22.51 3.04 6.00
C ILE A 281 -21.15 2.59 5.46
N TYR A 282 -21.02 1.34 5.04
CA TYR A 282 -19.79 0.81 4.46
C TYR A 282 -19.37 1.54 3.18
N LEU A 283 -20.30 1.75 2.23
CA LEU A 283 -20.01 2.44 0.97
C LEU A 283 -19.66 3.92 1.19
N ILE A 284 -20.35 4.60 2.12
CA ILE A 284 -20.02 5.97 2.50
C ILE A 284 -18.63 6.01 3.15
N GLY A 285 -18.34 5.10 4.08
CA GLY A 285 -17.02 5.02 4.73
C GLY A 285 -15.88 4.77 3.73
N PHE A 286 -16.11 3.89 2.75
CA PHE A 286 -15.19 3.68 1.63
C PHE A 286 -14.93 4.97 0.87
N TYR A 287 -15.98 5.68 0.49
CA TYR A 287 -15.87 6.92 -0.26
C TYR A 287 -15.18 8.03 0.54
N ILE A 288 -15.53 8.19 1.83
CA ILE A 288 -14.87 9.14 2.74
C ILE A 288 -13.36 8.91 2.75
N TYR A 289 -12.92 7.66 2.88
CA TYR A 289 -11.50 7.35 2.98
C TYR A 289 -10.80 7.42 1.60
N PHE A 290 -11.21 6.58 0.66
CA PHE A 290 -10.49 6.40 -0.61
C PHE A 290 -10.70 7.52 -1.62
N HIS A 291 -11.87 8.18 -1.59
CA HIS A 291 -12.15 9.30 -2.47
C HIS A 291 -11.84 10.63 -1.78
N ALA A 292 -12.59 11.02 -0.75
CA ALA A 292 -12.48 12.37 -0.19
C ALA A 292 -11.14 12.60 0.53
N TYR A 293 -10.78 11.75 1.49
CA TYR A 293 -9.58 11.92 2.31
C TYR A 293 -8.27 11.74 1.52
N LEU A 294 -8.12 10.67 0.74
CA LEU A 294 -6.87 10.45 -0.01
C LEU A 294 -6.66 11.46 -1.14
N ASN A 295 -7.72 11.96 -1.80
CA ASN A 295 -7.58 13.06 -2.77
C ASN A 295 -7.27 14.39 -2.09
N LEU A 296 -7.88 14.68 -0.94
CA LEU A 296 -7.53 15.85 -0.13
C LEU A 296 -6.04 15.83 0.25
N LEU A 297 -5.57 14.70 0.78
CA LEU A 297 -4.17 14.50 1.14
C LEU A 297 -3.26 14.60 -0.10
N GLY A 298 -3.68 14.02 -1.23
CA GLY A 298 -2.98 14.10 -2.51
C GLY A 298 -2.83 15.54 -3.02
N GLU A 299 -3.87 16.37 -2.95
CA GLU A 299 -3.78 17.79 -3.31
C GLU A 299 -2.82 18.58 -2.39
N ILE A 300 -2.92 18.38 -1.07
CA ILE A 300 -2.06 19.05 -0.08
C ILE A 300 -0.59 18.72 -0.33
N MET A 301 -0.31 17.43 -0.58
CA MET A 301 1.03 16.90 -0.85
C MET A 301 1.49 17.08 -2.30
N LYS A 302 0.66 17.67 -3.18
CA LYS A 302 0.90 17.74 -4.63
C LYS A 302 1.16 16.38 -5.29
N PHE A 303 0.60 15.31 -4.74
CA PHE A 303 0.74 13.96 -5.26
C PHE A 303 -0.20 13.76 -6.46
N SER A 304 0.36 13.34 -7.59
CA SER A 304 -0.36 13.21 -8.87
C SER A 304 -1.03 11.85 -9.04
N ASP A 305 -0.40 10.77 -8.56
CA ASP A 305 -0.97 9.43 -8.68
C ASP A 305 -2.18 9.28 -7.74
N ARG A 306 -3.39 9.25 -8.31
CA ARG A 306 -4.64 9.25 -7.54
C ARG A 306 -5.48 8.01 -7.75
N GLU A 307 -4.89 6.96 -8.28
CA GLU A 307 -5.58 5.70 -8.50
C GLU A 307 -5.65 4.87 -7.20
N PHE A 308 -6.40 5.36 -6.21
CA PHE A 308 -6.50 4.74 -4.89
C PHE A 308 -7.38 3.47 -4.88
N TYR A 309 -8.38 3.42 -5.75
CA TYR A 309 -9.33 2.32 -5.91
C TYR A 309 -9.73 2.16 -7.39
N GLY A 310 -10.24 0.99 -7.77
CA GLY A 310 -10.73 0.66 -9.11
C GLY A 310 -12.26 0.57 -9.18
N PRO A 311 -12.84 0.07 -10.29
CA PRO A 311 -14.29 -0.02 -10.50
C PRO A 311 -14.93 -1.16 -9.69
N ILE A 312 -14.94 -1.03 -8.36
CA ILE A 312 -15.39 -2.07 -7.42
C ILE A 312 -16.86 -2.47 -7.61
N TRP A 313 -17.70 -1.56 -8.08
CA TRP A 313 -19.13 -1.79 -8.32
C TRP A 313 -19.39 -2.79 -9.44
N ASN A 314 -18.48 -2.86 -10.41
CA ASN A 314 -18.56 -3.76 -11.56
C ASN A 314 -17.69 -5.01 -11.36
N SER A 315 -17.39 -5.39 -10.11
CA SER A 315 -16.62 -6.60 -9.82
C SER A 315 -17.40 -7.85 -10.21
N ASN A 316 -16.80 -8.68 -11.06
CA ASN A 316 -17.41 -9.92 -11.55
C ASN A 316 -17.21 -11.10 -10.57
N SER A 317 -16.39 -10.92 -9.53
CA SER A 317 -16.07 -11.90 -8.50
C SER A 317 -15.57 -11.23 -7.22
N ILE A 318 -15.56 -11.96 -6.10
CA ILE A 318 -14.97 -11.50 -4.83
C ILE A 318 -13.46 -11.24 -4.98
N LEU A 319 -12.76 -12.03 -5.81
CA LEU A 319 -11.33 -11.82 -6.05
C LEU A 319 -11.06 -10.55 -6.88
N ASP A 320 -11.90 -10.25 -7.87
CA ASP A 320 -11.83 -8.99 -8.62
C ASP A 320 -12.05 -7.78 -7.71
N TYR A 321 -12.99 -7.90 -6.78
CA TYR A 321 -13.25 -6.86 -5.80
C TYR A 321 -12.02 -6.54 -4.95
N TRP A 322 -11.41 -7.55 -4.31
CA TRP A 322 -10.25 -7.31 -3.44
C TRP A 322 -9.04 -6.74 -4.18
N ARG A 323 -8.89 -7.02 -5.48
CA ARG A 323 -7.86 -6.38 -6.32
C ARG A 323 -8.08 -4.88 -6.50
N ASN A 324 -9.33 -4.45 -6.60
CA ASN A 324 -9.72 -3.09 -6.93
C ASN A 324 -10.11 -2.23 -5.72
N TRP A 325 -10.44 -2.83 -4.57
CA TRP A 325 -10.87 -2.11 -3.38
C TRP A 325 -9.82 -1.13 -2.85
N ASN A 326 -8.62 -1.62 -2.57
CA ASN A 326 -7.50 -0.82 -2.09
C ASN A 326 -6.30 -1.02 -3.00
N LYS A 327 -6.17 -0.22 -4.06
CA LYS A 327 -5.09 -0.39 -5.04
C LYS A 327 -3.72 -0.19 -4.41
N ARG A 328 -3.59 0.70 -3.40
CA ARG A 328 -2.30 0.95 -2.72
C ARG A 328 -1.80 -0.28 -1.97
N PHE A 329 -2.68 -0.96 -1.24
CA PHE A 329 -2.35 -2.22 -0.59
C PHE A 329 -2.08 -3.33 -1.62
N THR A 330 -2.89 -3.44 -2.66
CA THR A 330 -2.72 -4.44 -3.71
C THR A 330 -1.39 -4.27 -4.45
N GLN A 331 -1.01 -3.05 -4.80
CA GLN A 331 0.28 -2.74 -5.44
C GLN A 331 1.45 -3.08 -4.53
N TRP A 332 1.39 -2.69 -3.25
CA TRP A 332 2.42 -3.03 -2.27
C TRP A 332 2.56 -4.54 -2.12
N SER A 333 1.45 -5.25 -1.92
CA SER A 333 1.44 -6.71 -1.75
C SER A 333 1.94 -7.41 -3.01
N LYS A 334 1.55 -6.92 -4.19
CA LYS A 334 2.00 -7.47 -5.48
C LYS A 334 3.52 -7.33 -5.62
N ARG A 335 4.05 -6.13 -5.37
CA ARG A 335 5.46 -5.78 -5.56
C ARG A 335 6.39 -6.46 -4.55
N HIS A 336 5.99 -6.48 -3.29
CA HIS A 336 6.88 -6.83 -2.19
C HIS A 336 6.68 -8.25 -1.65
N LEU A 337 5.57 -8.91 -1.97
CA LEU A 337 5.27 -10.27 -1.49
C LEU A 337 4.96 -11.21 -2.65
N TYR A 338 3.90 -10.93 -3.42
CA TYR A 338 3.40 -11.85 -4.44
C TYR A 338 4.44 -12.13 -5.54
N ILE A 339 4.99 -11.11 -6.20
CA ILE A 339 5.98 -11.30 -7.27
C ILE A 339 7.23 -12.03 -6.77
N PRO A 340 7.84 -11.65 -5.63
CA PRO A 340 8.96 -12.41 -5.07
C PRO A 340 8.63 -13.88 -4.79
N LEU A 341 7.45 -14.19 -4.23
CA LEU A 341 7.02 -15.58 -4.00
C LEU A 341 6.87 -16.37 -5.31
N ILE A 342 6.29 -15.76 -6.34
CA ILE A 342 6.20 -16.39 -7.67
C ILE A 342 7.59 -16.64 -8.26
N LYS A 343 8.52 -15.68 -8.14
CA LYS A 343 9.91 -15.84 -8.60
C LYS A 343 10.67 -16.91 -7.81
N LEU A 344 10.30 -17.15 -6.55
CA LEU A 344 10.79 -18.28 -5.73
C LEU A 344 10.19 -19.64 -6.13
N GLY A 345 9.27 -19.69 -7.10
CA GLY A 345 8.65 -20.91 -7.59
C GLY A 345 7.34 -21.30 -6.89
N TRP A 346 6.77 -20.42 -6.05
CA TRP A 346 5.47 -20.69 -5.43
C TRP A 346 4.34 -20.68 -6.46
N THR A 347 3.31 -21.48 -6.23
CA THR A 347 2.11 -21.44 -7.09
C THR A 347 1.33 -20.15 -6.86
N LYS A 348 0.58 -19.71 -7.88
CA LYS A 348 -0.31 -18.52 -7.78
C LYS A 348 -1.29 -18.63 -6.61
N PHE A 349 -1.75 -19.84 -6.32
CA PHE A 349 -2.63 -20.13 -5.19
C PHE A 349 -1.96 -19.77 -3.86
N TRP A 350 -0.80 -20.36 -3.55
CA TRP A 350 -0.13 -20.16 -2.26
C TRP A 350 0.38 -18.73 -2.10
N ALA A 351 0.89 -18.12 -3.18
CA ALA A 351 1.29 -16.73 -3.16
C ALA A 351 0.12 -15.79 -2.82
N GLN A 352 -1.08 -16.07 -3.33
CA GLN A 352 -2.27 -15.31 -3.00
C GLN A 352 -2.73 -15.55 -1.56
N GLU A 353 -2.75 -16.79 -1.08
CA GLU A 353 -3.12 -17.11 0.31
C GLU A 353 -2.22 -16.40 1.32
N VAL A 354 -0.91 -16.35 1.08
CA VAL A 354 0.03 -15.61 1.95
C VAL A 354 -0.31 -14.12 2.04
N VAL A 355 -0.71 -13.49 0.93
CA VAL A 355 -1.14 -12.07 0.93
C VAL A 355 -2.39 -11.88 1.79
N PHE A 356 -3.37 -12.78 1.71
CA PHE A 356 -4.59 -12.69 2.51
C PHE A 356 -4.38 -13.06 3.98
N VAL A 357 -3.48 -13.99 4.29
CA VAL A 357 -3.06 -14.27 5.67
C VAL A 357 -2.38 -13.05 6.27
N LEU A 358 -1.46 -12.41 5.55
CA LEU A 358 -0.83 -11.17 6.05
C LEU A 358 -1.86 -10.06 6.26
N SER A 359 -2.80 -9.90 5.31
CA SER A 359 -3.91 -8.95 5.47
C SER A 359 -4.75 -9.26 6.72
N ASP A 360 -5.07 -10.52 6.96
CA ASP A 360 -5.81 -10.98 8.14
C ASP A 360 -5.07 -10.67 9.43
N LEU A 361 -3.75 -10.86 9.47
CA LEU A 361 -2.92 -10.49 10.63
C LEU A 361 -2.95 -8.98 10.91
N PHE A 362 -2.90 -8.13 9.89
CA PHE A 362 -3.03 -6.67 10.09
C PHE A 362 -4.41 -6.27 10.60
N HIS A 363 -5.48 -6.89 10.09
CA HIS A 363 -6.84 -6.63 10.58
C HIS A 363 -7.04 -7.17 12.00
N ALA A 364 -6.56 -8.38 12.31
CA ALA A 364 -6.60 -8.99 13.63
C ALA A 364 -5.82 -8.14 14.64
N TYR A 365 -4.67 -7.58 14.23
CA TYR A 365 -3.88 -6.66 15.03
C TYR A 365 -4.69 -5.41 15.40
N ALA A 366 -5.26 -4.70 14.42
CA ALA A 366 -6.11 -3.53 14.69
C ALA A 366 -7.36 -3.88 15.53
N TYR A 367 -8.00 -5.01 15.22
CA TYR A 367 -9.21 -5.47 15.91
C TYR A 367 -8.94 -5.81 17.39
N TYR A 368 -7.81 -6.42 17.68
CA TYR A 368 -7.43 -6.75 19.06
C TYR A 368 -7.31 -5.52 19.95
N PHE A 369 -6.74 -4.42 19.46
CA PHE A 369 -6.66 -3.20 20.28
C PHE A 369 -7.98 -2.48 20.41
N ALA A 370 -8.80 -2.54 19.36
CA ALA A 370 -10.13 -1.95 19.36
C ALA A 370 -11.08 -2.67 20.34
N PHE A 371 -11.08 -4.00 20.35
CA PHE A 371 -12.12 -4.79 21.02
C PHE A 371 -11.59 -5.81 22.03
N LYS A 372 -10.27 -5.85 22.27
CA LYS A 372 -9.58 -6.80 23.19
C LYS A 372 -9.93 -8.27 22.90
N LYS A 373 -10.28 -8.57 21.64
CA LYS A 373 -10.60 -9.91 21.15
C LYS A 373 -9.80 -10.17 19.89
N VAL A 374 -9.32 -11.40 19.74
CA VAL A 374 -8.61 -11.82 18.53
C VAL A 374 -9.64 -12.36 17.55
N LEU A 375 -9.73 -11.73 16.36
CA LEU A 375 -10.50 -12.25 15.23
C LEU A 375 -9.53 -12.63 14.12
N ILE A 376 -9.33 -13.93 13.92
CA ILE A 376 -8.51 -14.50 12.86
C ILE A 376 -9.42 -15.29 11.92
N GLY A 377 -9.17 -15.21 10.61
CA GLY A 377 -9.84 -15.97 9.57
C GLY A 377 -10.88 -15.19 8.77
N GLY A 378 -11.20 -13.96 9.19
CA GLY A 378 -12.15 -13.10 8.49
C GLY A 378 -11.69 -12.77 7.07
N MET A 379 -10.43 -12.38 6.91
CA MET A 379 -9.83 -12.10 5.60
C MET A 379 -9.23 -13.34 4.94
N MET A 380 -8.67 -14.28 5.72
CA MET A 380 -7.99 -15.45 5.16
C MET A 380 -8.93 -16.39 4.40
N THR A 381 -10.20 -16.49 4.82
CA THR A 381 -11.17 -17.41 4.20
C THR A 381 -11.78 -16.84 2.91
N GLN A 382 -11.68 -15.52 2.70
CA GLN A 382 -12.27 -14.80 1.57
C GLN A 382 -11.85 -15.36 0.21
N PRO A 383 -10.57 -15.67 -0.06
CA PRO A 383 -10.16 -16.16 -1.38
C PRO A 383 -10.67 -17.56 -1.67
N LEU A 384 -10.69 -18.43 -0.65
CA LEU A 384 -11.22 -19.79 -0.77
C LEU A 384 -12.71 -19.74 -1.13
N PHE A 385 -13.46 -18.92 -0.39
CA PHE A 385 -14.88 -18.71 -0.63
C PHE A 385 -15.15 -18.05 -1.99
N GLY A 386 -14.38 -17.03 -2.36
CA GLY A 386 -14.47 -16.39 -3.67
C GLY A 386 -14.27 -17.36 -4.83
N ARG A 387 -13.28 -18.25 -4.74
CA ARG A 387 -13.07 -19.30 -5.76
C ARG A 387 -14.19 -20.33 -5.79
N LEU A 388 -14.73 -20.70 -4.64
CA LEU A 388 -15.87 -21.61 -4.56
C LEU A 388 -17.09 -21.01 -5.27
N LEU A 389 -17.42 -19.75 -5.00
CA LEU A 389 -18.51 -19.05 -5.66
C LEU A 389 -18.28 -18.90 -7.17
N GLU A 390 -17.08 -18.52 -7.58
CA GLU A 390 -16.71 -18.45 -9.00
C GLU A 390 -16.86 -19.82 -9.69
N ARG A 391 -16.56 -20.93 -9.00
CA ARG A 391 -16.71 -22.29 -9.55
C ARG A 391 -18.17 -22.71 -9.67
N ILE A 392 -19.04 -22.30 -8.75
CA ILE A 392 -20.45 -22.70 -8.73
C ILE A 392 -21.29 -21.87 -9.70
N ILE A 393 -21.13 -20.54 -9.71
CA ILE A 393 -21.99 -19.62 -10.46
C ILE A 393 -21.31 -19.02 -11.71
N GLY A 394 -19.97 -19.09 -11.79
CA GLY A 394 -19.21 -18.45 -12.86
C GLY A 394 -19.02 -16.94 -12.65
N ARG A 395 -18.52 -16.27 -13.69
CA ARG A 395 -18.23 -14.82 -13.69
C ARG A 395 -19.28 -14.04 -14.49
N GLY A 396 -19.24 -12.71 -14.39
CA GLY A 396 -20.12 -11.79 -15.12
C GLY A 396 -21.25 -11.27 -14.25
N ARG A 397 -22.44 -11.06 -14.82
CA ARG A 397 -23.58 -10.44 -14.12
C ARG A 397 -24.05 -11.24 -12.90
N CYS A 398 -24.13 -12.57 -13.01
CA CYS A 398 -24.50 -13.43 -11.88
C CYS A 398 -23.46 -13.38 -10.76
N GLY A 399 -22.18 -13.36 -11.12
CA GLY A 399 -21.07 -13.19 -10.17
C GLY A 399 -21.12 -11.83 -9.47
N ASN A 400 -21.44 -10.75 -10.19
CA ASN A 400 -21.62 -9.41 -9.63
C ASN A 400 -22.81 -9.34 -8.65
N PHE A 401 -23.96 -9.93 -9.01
CA PHE A 401 -25.12 -9.99 -8.12
C PHE A 401 -24.79 -10.70 -6.79
N LEU A 402 -24.12 -11.85 -6.87
CA LEU A 402 -23.72 -12.59 -5.68
C LEU A 402 -22.64 -11.88 -4.87
N PHE A 403 -21.71 -11.19 -5.54
CA PHE A 403 -20.73 -10.35 -4.87
C PHE A 403 -21.43 -9.27 -4.03
N TRP A 404 -22.42 -8.57 -4.58
CA TRP A 404 -23.17 -7.56 -3.84
C TRP A 404 -23.99 -8.15 -2.71
N PHE A 405 -24.68 -9.27 -2.96
CA PHE A 405 -25.38 -10.02 -1.92
C PHE A 405 -24.42 -10.39 -0.78
N TYR A 406 -23.24 -10.92 -1.12
CA TYR A 406 -22.21 -11.29 -0.17
C TYR A 406 -21.73 -10.10 0.67
N ILE A 407 -21.39 -8.96 0.05
CA ILE A 407 -20.93 -7.75 0.75
C ILE A 407 -22.01 -7.24 1.72
N ILE A 408 -23.26 -7.15 1.27
CA ILE A 408 -24.38 -6.65 2.09
C ILE A 408 -24.55 -7.49 3.36
N PHE A 409 -24.61 -8.81 3.22
CA PHE A 409 -24.77 -9.72 4.37
C PHE A 409 -23.53 -9.75 5.27
N THR A 410 -22.33 -9.68 4.69
CA THR A 410 -21.08 -9.69 5.46
C THR A 410 -20.98 -8.47 6.36
N HIS A 411 -21.34 -7.28 5.88
CA HIS A 411 -21.31 -6.07 6.70
C HIS A 411 -22.38 -6.06 7.80
N ALA A 412 -23.57 -6.58 7.53
CA ALA A 412 -24.59 -6.74 8.55
C ALA A 412 -24.11 -7.68 9.68
N GLY A 413 -23.55 -8.84 9.30
CA GLY A 413 -22.97 -9.79 10.25
C GLY A 413 -21.80 -9.20 11.04
N ALA A 414 -20.92 -8.43 10.38
CA ALA A 414 -19.82 -7.75 11.04
C ALA A 414 -20.31 -6.71 12.06
N SER A 415 -21.37 -5.94 11.76
CA SER A 415 -21.95 -4.98 12.71
C SER A 415 -22.55 -5.66 13.95
N ILE A 416 -23.22 -6.81 13.79
CA ILE A 416 -23.71 -7.62 14.90
C ILE A 416 -22.55 -8.10 15.77
N PHE A 417 -21.51 -8.66 15.15
CA PHE A 417 -20.32 -9.15 15.85
C PHE A 417 -19.61 -8.03 16.63
N LEU A 418 -19.47 -6.85 16.02
CA LEU A 418 -18.89 -5.67 16.66
C LEU A 418 -19.72 -5.22 17.87
N TYR A 419 -21.05 -5.21 17.74
CA TYR A 419 -21.95 -4.85 18.83
C TYR A 419 -21.85 -5.81 20.02
N GLU A 420 -21.83 -7.12 19.78
CA GLU A 420 -21.63 -8.12 20.84
C GLU A 420 -20.25 -8.00 21.50
N CYS A 421 -19.24 -7.60 20.73
CA CYS A 421 -17.91 -7.35 21.29
C CYS A 421 -17.91 -6.14 22.20
N PHE A 422 -18.60 -5.07 21.81
CA PHE A 422 -18.70 -3.84 22.61
C PHE A 422 -19.50 -4.04 23.90
N ASN A 423 -20.68 -4.66 23.83
CA ASN A 423 -21.52 -4.88 25.01
C ASN A 423 -20.92 -5.87 26.03
N LYS A 424 -20.02 -6.77 25.60
CA LYS A 424 -19.31 -7.68 26.53
C LYS A 424 -18.07 -7.03 27.18
N LEU A 425 -17.68 -5.83 26.74
CA LEU A 425 -16.58 -5.04 27.32
C LEU A 425 -17.07 -4.03 28.36
N SER A 426 -18.32 -3.55 28.23
CA SER A 426 -19.04 -2.73 29.22
C SER A 426 -19.62 -3.60 30.32
#